data_AF-A0A0F2JJG1-F1
#
_entry.id   AF-A0A0F2JJG1-F1
#
_cell.length_a   1.000
_cell.length_b   1.000
_cell.length_c   1.000
_cell.angle_alpha   90.00
_cell.angle_beta   90.00
_cell.angle_gamma   90.00
#
_symmetry.space_group_name_H-M   'P 1'
#
loop_
_entity.id
_entity.type
_entity.pdbx_description
1 polymer ?
#
loop_
_entity_poly.entity_id
_entity_poly.type
_entity_poly.pdbx_seq_one_letter_code
_entity_poly.pdbx_strand_id
1 'polypeptide(L)'
;MTKRAYTSRGYVLFDVLLALFLFSLGFATLFGLTEGAVAESRQASTLMEGANLAQKIMERLASHDWRDNLARQDCKPGGMVEGHEGRFRWVIRSDWHDMPQLLKVSVEVFWIENGNPSQFKLESLYAVE
;
A
#
# COMPACT_ATOMS: atom_id res chain seq x y z
N MET A 1 63.66 -12.85 42.80
CA MET A 1 63.01 -11.58 42.39
C MET A 1 61.74 -11.90 41.60
N THR A 2 60.59 -11.94 42.27
CA THR A 2 59.28 -12.17 41.64
C THR A 2 58.61 -10.83 41.40
N LYS A 3 58.65 -10.32 40.16
CA LYS A 3 57.85 -9.16 39.74
C LYS A 3 56.38 -9.58 39.72
N ARG A 4 55.59 -9.04 40.65
CA ARG A 4 54.12 -9.15 40.65
C ARG A 4 53.56 -8.50 39.39
N ALA A 5 52.90 -9.29 38.55
CA ALA A 5 52.01 -8.80 37.51
C ALA A 5 50.73 -8.26 38.17
N TYR A 6 50.62 -6.94 38.28
CA TYR A 6 49.38 -6.26 38.66
C TYR A 6 49.02 -5.31 37.53
N THR A 7 48.43 -5.84 36.46
CA THR A 7 48.01 -5.01 35.31
C THR A 7 46.86 -5.69 34.56
N SER A 8 45.63 -5.60 35.06
CA SER A 8 44.43 -5.88 34.24
C SER A 8 43.08 -5.51 34.88
N ARG A 9 43.02 -5.11 36.15
CA ARG A 9 41.72 -4.86 36.83
C ARG A 9 41.15 -3.45 36.70
N GLY A 10 41.92 -2.48 36.20
CA GLY A 10 41.52 -1.06 36.16
C GLY A 10 40.58 -0.67 35.01
N TYR A 11 40.54 -1.46 33.93
CA TYR A 11 39.77 -1.13 32.71
C TYR A 11 38.53 -2.00 32.50
N VAL A 12 38.27 -2.97 33.39
CA VAL A 12 37.13 -3.90 33.26
C VAL A 12 35.79 -3.17 33.22
N LEU A 13 35.62 -2.12 34.03
CA LEU A 13 34.40 -1.31 34.00
C LEU A 13 34.24 -0.57 32.67
N PHE A 14 35.33 -0.03 32.12
CA PHE A 14 35.31 0.65 30.84
C PHE A 14 34.98 -0.33 29.70
N ASP A 15 35.57 -1.52 29.72
CA ASP A 15 35.28 -2.57 28.74
C ASP A 15 33.80 -3.00 28.79
N VAL A 16 33.23 -3.15 30.00
CA VAL A 16 31.81 -3.46 30.18
C VAL A 16 30.92 -2.32 29.68
N LEU A 17 31.23 -1.07 30.00
CA LEU A 17 30.47 0.08 29.52
C LEU A 17 30.54 0.23 28.00
N LEU A 18 31.72 0.02 27.42
CA LEU A 18 31.92 0.04 25.98
C LEU A 18 31.13 -1.10 25.31
N ALA A 19 31.17 -2.31 25.87
CA ALA A 19 30.39 -3.44 25.36
C ALA A 19 28.88 -3.16 25.41
N LEU A 20 28.38 -2.59 26.50
CA LEU A 20 26.97 -2.20 26.63
C LEU A 20 26.58 -1.10 25.64
N PHE A 21 27.46 -0.13 25.41
CA PHE A 21 27.24 0.93 24.43
C PHE A 21 27.20 0.39 23.00
N LEU A 22 28.14 -0.48 22.62
CA LEU A 22 28.16 -1.10 21.30
C LEU A 22 26.93 -2.01 21.10
N PHE A 23 26.54 -2.74 22.15
CA PHE A 23 25.34 -3.58 22.14
C PHE A 23 24.07 -2.75 21.95
N SER A 24 23.91 -1.64 22.69
CA SER A 24 22.74 -0.78 22.57
C SER A 24 22.65 -0.09 21.21
N LEU A 25 23.79 0.31 20.64
CA LEU A 25 23.85 0.87 19.29
C LEU A 25 23.46 -0.17 18.24
N GLY A 26 23.98 -1.40 18.34
CA GLY A 26 23.56 -2.52 17.50
C GLY A 26 22.05 -2.79 17.61
N PHE A 27 21.52 -2.86 18.83
CA PHE A 27 20.09 -3.07 19.06
C PHE A 27 19.23 -1.93 18.46
N ALA A 28 19.63 -0.68 18.66
CA ALA A 28 18.91 0.47 18.11
C ALA A 28 18.84 0.43 16.58
N THR A 29 19.94 0.03 15.92
CA THR A 29 19.94 -0.11 14.44
C THR A 29 18.99 -1.22 13.97
N LEU A 30 19.01 -2.39 14.62
CA LEU A 30 18.11 -3.50 14.29
C LEU A 30 16.64 -3.13 14.52
N PHE A 31 16.37 -2.43 15.62
CA PHE A 31 15.03 -1.97 15.95
C PHE A 31 14.49 -1.00 14.89
N GLY A 32 15.28 0.01 14.50
CA GLY A 32 14.89 0.97 13.46
C GLY A 32 14.64 0.30 12.10
N LEU A 33 15.47 -0.67 11.72
CA LEU A 33 15.27 -1.46 10.49
C LEU A 33 13.98 -2.30 10.56
N THR A 34 13.68 -2.88 11.72
CA THR A 34 12.47 -3.70 11.91
C THR A 34 11.21 -2.85 11.81
N GLU A 35 11.19 -1.67 12.45
CA GLU A 35 10.06 -0.75 12.34
C GLU A 35 9.84 -0.28 10.89
N GLY A 36 10.93 0.04 10.18
CA GLY A 36 10.87 0.39 8.76
C GLY A 36 10.27 -0.73 7.90
N ALA A 37 10.74 -1.96 8.07
CA ALA A 37 10.24 -3.12 7.35
C ALA A 37 8.75 -3.39 7.64
N VAL A 38 8.32 -3.24 8.90
CA VAL A 38 6.91 -3.38 9.28
C VAL A 38 6.05 -2.28 8.65
N ALA A 39 6.52 -1.04 8.63
CA ALA A 39 5.80 0.07 8.01
C ALA A 39 5.65 -0.14 6.49
N GLU A 40 6.71 -0.53 5.80
CA GLU A 40 6.69 -0.82 4.36
C GLU A 40 5.77 -2.00 4.05
N SER A 41 5.82 -3.07 4.85
CA SER A 41 4.91 -4.22 4.70
C SER A 41 3.44 -3.83 4.86
N ARG A 42 3.11 -2.96 5.82
CA ARG A 42 1.74 -2.45 5.99
C ARG A 42 1.30 -1.62 4.79
N GLN A 43 2.17 -0.74 4.29
CA GLN A 43 1.88 0.08 3.12
C GLN A 43 1.64 -0.79 1.86
N ALA A 44 2.46 -1.81 1.66
CA ALA A 44 2.29 -2.79 0.58
C ALA A 44 0.96 -3.54 0.71
N SER A 45 0.60 -3.99 1.93
CA SER A 45 -0.68 -4.64 2.20
C SER A 45 -1.87 -3.73 1.87
N THR A 46 -1.86 -2.48 2.32
CA THR A 46 -2.92 -1.51 2.00
C THR A 46 -3.05 -1.28 0.50
N LEU A 47 -1.92 -1.16 -0.22
CA LEU A 47 -1.92 -1.00 -1.67
C LEU A 47 -2.54 -2.21 -2.37
N MET A 48 -2.19 -3.43 -1.95
CA MET A 48 -2.77 -4.66 -2.49
C MET A 48 -4.26 -4.77 -2.21
N GLU A 49 -4.72 -4.39 -1.02
CA GLU A 49 -6.16 -4.33 -0.70
C GLU A 49 -6.90 -3.35 -1.62
N GLY A 50 -6.35 -2.16 -1.84
CA GLY A 50 -6.92 -1.16 -2.75
C GLY A 50 -6.96 -1.63 -4.21
N ALA A 51 -5.89 -2.31 -4.66
CA ALA A 51 -5.83 -2.90 -5.99
C ALA A 51 -6.85 -4.04 -6.17
N ASN A 52 -6.97 -4.92 -5.18
CA ASN A 52 -7.96 -5.99 -5.17
C ASN A 52 -9.39 -5.43 -5.18
N LEU A 53 -9.66 -4.34 -4.48
CA LEU A 53 -10.96 -3.66 -4.52
C LEU A 53 -11.25 -3.12 -5.92
N ALA A 54 -10.29 -2.43 -6.56
CA ALA A 54 -10.45 -1.93 -7.92
C ALA A 54 -10.74 -3.07 -8.91
N GLN A 55 -10.01 -4.19 -8.77
CA GLN A 55 -10.19 -5.37 -9.59
C GLN A 55 -11.56 -6.03 -9.36
N LYS A 56 -11.98 -6.20 -8.11
CA LYS A 56 -13.30 -6.74 -7.74
C LYS A 56 -14.44 -5.92 -8.35
N ILE A 57 -14.34 -4.59 -8.34
CA ILE A 57 -15.32 -3.69 -8.97
C ILE A 57 -15.32 -3.91 -10.49
N MET A 58 -14.14 -3.97 -11.10
CA MET A 58 -14.00 -4.19 -12.53
C MET A 58 -14.58 -5.55 -12.97
N GLU A 59 -14.31 -6.61 -12.22
CA GLU A 59 -14.85 -7.96 -12.45
C GLU A 59 -16.37 -7.99 -12.28
N ARG A 60 -16.91 -7.29 -11.28
CA ARG A 60 -18.36 -7.16 -11.09
C ARG A 60 -19.02 -6.52 -12.31
N LEU A 61 -18.43 -5.44 -12.85
CA LEU A 61 -18.93 -4.83 -14.08
C LEU A 61 -18.82 -5.80 -15.26
N ALA A 62 -17.67 -6.44 -15.44
CA ALA A 62 -17.45 -7.39 -16.54
C ALA A 62 -18.31 -8.67 -16.46
N SER A 63 -18.84 -9.01 -15.28
CA SER A 63 -19.71 -10.18 -15.09
C SER A 63 -21.13 -10.02 -15.65
N HIS A 64 -21.53 -8.81 -16.03
CA HIS A 64 -22.82 -8.50 -16.63
C HIS A 64 -22.62 -7.91 -18.03
N ASP A 65 -23.65 -8.00 -18.88
CA ASP A 65 -23.66 -7.29 -20.16
C ASP A 65 -23.53 -5.78 -19.92
N TRP A 66 -22.73 -5.10 -20.72
CA TRP A 66 -22.54 -3.66 -20.61
C TRP A 66 -23.85 -2.89 -20.76
N ARG A 67 -24.79 -3.37 -21.59
CA ARG A 67 -26.11 -2.77 -21.70
C ARG A 67 -26.88 -2.80 -20.38
N ASP A 68 -26.77 -3.90 -19.64
CA ASP A 68 -27.40 -4.04 -18.33
C ASP A 68 -26.75 -3.13 -17.29
N ASN A 69 -25.42 -3.04 -17.28
CA ASN A 69 -24.69 -2.12 -16.38
C ASN A 69 -25.07 -0.66 -16.62
N LEU A 70 -25.24 -0.27 -17.88
CA LEU A 70 -25.69 1.07 -18.28
C LEU A 70 -27.14 1.32 -17.85
N ALA A 71 -28.04 0.35 -18.07
CA ALA A 71 -29.45 0.45 -17.70
C ALA A 71 -29.65 0.54 -16.17
N ARG A 72 -28.85 -0.22 -15.40
CA ARG A 72 -28.86 -0.24 -13.94
C ARG A 72 -28.15 0.93 -13.29
N GLN A 73 -27.50 1.78 -14.08
CA GLN A 73 -26.71 2.91 -13.61
C GLN A 73 -25.48 2.52 -12.77
N ASP A 74 -25.04 1.26 -12.86
CA ASP A 74 -23.82 0.76 -12.22
C ASP A 74 -22.55 1.32 -12.91
N CYS A 75 -22.68 1.73 -14.18
CA CYS A 75 -21.67 2.47 -14.94
C CYS A 75 -22.36 3.55 -15.80
N LYS A 76 -21.78 4.75 -15.88
CA LYS A 76 -22.39 5.91 -16.57
C LYS A 76 -21.38 6.57 -17.52
N PRO A 77 -21.51 6.42 -18.85
CA PRO A 77 -20.66 7.09 -19.82
C PRO A 77 -20.77 8.61 -19.69
N GLY A 78 -19.65 9.32 -19.59
CA GLY A 78 -19.60 10.76 -19.29
C GLY A 78 -19.92 11.13 -17.84
N GLY A 79 -20.06 10.14 -16.95
CA GLY A 79 -20.44 10.32 -15.56
C GLY A 79 -19.50 9.60 -14.59
N MET A 80 -19.83 9.73 -13.30
CA MET A 80 -19.13 9.05 -12.22
C MET A 80 -20.10 8.30 -11.32
N VAL A 81 -19.70 7.11 -10.88
CA VAL A 81 -20.38 6.33 -9.85
C VAL A 81 -19.41 6.15 -8.71
N GLU A 82 -19.80 6.48 -7.48
CA GLU A 82 -18.91 6.44 -6.33
C GLU A 82 -19.49 5.59 -5.19
N GLY A 83 -18.60 5.15 -4.31
CA GLY A 83 -18.98 4.47 -3.10
C GLY A 83 -17.79 4.28 -2.16
N HIS A 84 -18.00 3.42 -1.17
CA HIS A 84 -17.04 3.23 -0.09
C HIS A 84 -17.02 1.77 0.37
N GLU A 85 -15.84 1.24 0.66
CA GLU A 85 -15.65 -0.08 1.26
C GLU A 85 -14.55 0.01 2.34
N GLY A 86 -14.93 -0.14 3.61
CA GLY A 86 -13.99 -0.09 4.73
C GLY A 86 -13.37 1.29 4.93
N ARG A 87 -12.09 1.46 4.58
CA ARG A 87 -11.34 2.74 4.62
C ARG A 87 -11.13 3.34 3.22
N PHE A 88 -11.61 2.65 2.20
CA PHE A 88 -11.38 2.99 0.81
C PHE A 88 -12.62 3.67 0.23
N ARG A 89 -12.44 4.86 -0.33
CA ARG A 89 -13.43 5.48 -1.23
C ARG A 89 -13.10 5.04 -2.66
N TRP A 90 -14.10 4.73 -3.46
CA TRP A 90 -13.88 4.37 -4.87
C TRP A 90 -14.77 5.16 -5.79
N VAL A 91 -14.30 5.37 -7.02
CA VAL A 91 -14.99 6.08 -8.09
C VAL A 91 -14.79 5.32 -9.41
N ILE A 92 -15.90 5.01 -10.07
CA ILE A 92 -15.95 4.47 -11.42
C ILE A 92 -16.20 5.65 -12.36
N ARG A 93 -15.32 5.83 -13.33
CA ARG A 93 -15.48 6.76 -14.45
C ARG A 93 -15.54 5.96 -15.73
N SER A 94 -16.44 6.34 -16.63
CA SER A 94 -16.49 5.71 -17.94
C SER A 94 -16.74 6.74 -19.01
N ASP A 95 -16.04 6.61 -20.12
CA ASP A 95 -16.14 7.49 -21.28
C ASP A 95 -16.04 6.66 -22.56
N TRP A 96 -16.77 7.07 -23.59
CA TRP A 96 -16.62 6.47 -24.92
C TRP A 96 -15.24 6.80 -25.46
N HIS A 97 -14.55 5.79 -25.99
CA HIS A 97 -13.27 5.98 -26.64
C HIS A 97 -13.45 6.53 -28.06
N ASP A 98 -12.35 6.97 -28.70
CA ASP A 98 -12.38 7.53 -30.06
C ASP A 98 -12.87 6.52 -31.10
N MET A 99 -12.75 5.22 -30.79
CA MET A 99 -13.33 4.15 -31.57
C MET A 99 -14.79 3.92 -31.17
N PRO A 100 -15.74 3.90 -32.13
CA PRO A 100 -17.13 3.60 -31.85
C PRO A 100 -17.24 2.20 -31.22
N GLN A 101 -18.15 2.04 -30.26
CA GLN A 101 -18.40 0.79 -29.51
C GLN A 101 -17.33 0.40 -28.49
N LEU A 102 -16.26 1.19 -28.28
CA LEU A 102 -15.34 0.98 -27.17
C LEU A 102 -15.66 1.91 -26.00
N LEU A 103 -15.97 1.32 -24.85
CA LEU A 103 -16.15 2.03 -23.59
C LEU A 103 -14.88 1.91 -22.75
N LYS A 104 -14.30 3.06 -22.42
CA LYS A 104 -13.19 3.16 -21.48
C LYS A 104 -13.74 3.25 -20.07
N VAL A 105 -13.31 2.36 -19.19
CA VAL A 105 -13.75 2.31 -17.80
C VAL A 105 -12.54 2.38 -16.88
N SER A 106 -12.57 3.34 -15.95
CA SER A 106 -11.56 3.58 -14.93
C SER A 106 -12.17 3.40 -13.55
N VAL A 107 -11.52 2.60 -12.71
CA VAL A 107 -11.84 2.48 -11.29
C VAL A 107 -10.70 3.08 -10.49
N GLU A 108 -10.99 4.16 -9.79
CA GLU A 108 -10.06 4.87 -8.91
C GLU A 108 -10.43 4.57 -7.46
N VAL A 109 -9.47 4.11 -6.66
CA VAL A 109 -9.61 3.81 -5.24
C VAL A 109 -8.71 4.74 -4.45
N PHE A 110 -9.25 5.38 -3.42
CA PHE A 110 -8.62 6.40 -2.60
C PHE A 110 -8.63 6.01 -1.14
N TRP A 111 -7.56 6.29 -0.42
CA TRP A 111 -7.46 6.13 1.03
C TRP A 111 -6.47 7.13 1.62
N ILE A 112 -6.44 7.22 2.95
CA ILE A 112 -5.47 8.03 3.69
C ILE A 112 -4.48 7.10 4.37
N GLU A 113 -3.20 7.25 4.07
CA GLU A 113 -2.10 6.51 4.67
C GLU A 113 -1.23 7.50 5.46
N ASN A 114 -1.17 7.36 6.80
CA ASN A 114 -0.41 8.24 7.69
C ASN A 114 -0.67 9.75 7.46
N GLY A 115 -1.93 10.11 7.16
CA GLY A 115 -2.35 11.49 6.89
C GLY A 115 -2.16 11.95 5.43
N ASN A 116 -1.53 11.14 4.58
CA ASN A 116 -1.33 11.46 3.17
C ASN A 116 -2.37 10.75 2.28
N PRO A 117 -3.02 11.47 1.36
CA PRO A 117 -3.93 10.84 0.41
C PRO A 117 -3.13 9.94 -0.54
N SER A 118 -3.60 8.71 -0.70
CA SER A 118 -3.07 7.70 -1.60
C SER A 118 -4.16 7.25 -2.57
N GLN A 119 -3.76 6.80 -3.76
CA GLN A 119 -4.69 6.35 -4.79
C GLN A 119 -4.15 5.17 -5.58
N PHE A 120 -5.07 4.33 -6.06
CA PHE A 120 -4.81 3.30 -7.06
C PHE A 120 -5.83 3.44 -8.19
N LYS A 121 -5.38 3.34 -9.44
CA LYS A 121 -6.24 3.43 -10.61
C LYS A 121 -6.08 2.19 -11.47
N LEU A 122 -7.19 1.53 -11.78
CA LEU A 122 -7.29 0.46 -12.76
C LEU A 122 -8.11 0.95 -13.95
N GLU A 123 -7.62 0.73 -15.17
CA GLU A 123 -8.27 1.18 -16.39
C GLU A 123 -8.36 0.02 -17.39
N SER A 124 -9.51 -0.12 -18.04
CA SER A 124 -9.77 -1.15 -19.04
C SER A 124 -10.65 -0.62 -20.17
N LEU A 125 -10.58 -1.26 -21.33
CA LEU A 125 -11.41 -0.99 -22.50
C LEU A 125 -12.34 -2.17 -22.74
N TYR A 126 -13.62 -1.89 -22.99
CA TYR A 126 -14.63 -2.89 -23.25
C TYR A 126 -15.32 -2.63 -24.58
N ALA A 127 -15.53 -3.69 -25.36
CA ALA A 127 -16.41 -3.66 -26.51
C ALA A 127 -17.87 -3.75 -26.04
N VAL A 128 -18.69 -2.82 -26.51
CA VAL A 128 -20.12 -2.73 -26.18
C VAL A 128 -20.92 -2.88 -27.47
N GLU A 129 -21.58 -4.03 -27.64
CA GLU A 129 -22.42 -4.39 -28.80
C GLU A 129 -23.90 -3.99 -28.62
#